data_AF-A0A354C4Z6-F1
#
_entry.id   AF-A0A354C4Z6-F1
#
_cell.length_a   1.000
_cell.length_b   1.000
_cell.length_c   1.000
_cell.angle_alpha   90.00
_cell.angle_beta   90.00
_cell.angle_gamma   90.00
#
_symmetry.space_group_name_H-M   'P 1'
#
loop_
_entity.id
_entity.type
_entity.pdbx_description
1 polymer ?
#
loop_
_entity_poly.entity_id
_entity_poly.type
_entity_poly.pdbx_seq_one_letter_code
_entity_poly.pdbx_strand_id
1 'polypeptide(L)'
;MMIKADIERFDIHQYKNDCFVKTSADVIKEVPLEIFLNGQKIITIACNGNHREDLAVGFLRSEGIIREATDLQRLEVSHEQSSVYVYTK
;
A
#
# COMPACT_ATOMS: atom_id res chain seq x y z
N MET A 1 -8.70 14.21 -6.91
CA MET A 1 -7.57 14.83 -6.21
C MET A 1 -6.42 13.83 -6.25
N MET A 2 -5.35 14.09 -7.01
CA MET A 2 -4.19 13.19 -7.09
C MET A 2 -3.29 13.47 -5.88
N ILE A 3 -3.23 12.54 -4.94
CA ILE A 3 -2.28 12.61 -3.83
C ILE A 3 -0.97 12.02 -4.34
N LYS A 4 0.08 12.85 -4.46
CA LYS A 4 1.42 12.42 -4.86
C LYS A 4 1.97 11.43 -3.83
N ALA A 5 2.71 10.42 -4.30
CA ALA A 5 3.55 9.62 -3.40
C ALA A 5 4.45 10.55 -2.58
N ASP A 6 4.51 10.33 -1.26
CA ASP A 6 5.36 11.10 -0.37
C ASP A 6 6.80 10.68 -0.62
N ILE A 7 7.57 11.59 -1.25
CA ILE A 7 8.97 11.38 -1.61
C ILE A 7 9.78 12.33 -0.74
N GLU A 8 10.65 11.76 0.09
CA GLU A 8 11.54 12.48 0.99
C GLU A 8 12.99 12.35 0.48
N ARG A 9 13.77 13.42 0.58
CA ARG A 9 15.16 13.45 0.12
C ARG A 9 16.10 13.23 1.29
N PHE A 10 16.97 12.22 1.19
CA PHE A 10 17.90 11.84 2.25
C PHE A 10 19.35 12.05 1.82
N ASP A 11 20.17 12.54 2.75
CA ASP A 11 21.62 12.48 2.62
C ASP A 11 22.08 11.05 2.89
N ILE A 12 22.84 10.48 1.94
CA ILE A 12 23.30 9.10 1.97
C ILE A 12 24.80 9.02 1.69
N HIS A 13 25.39 7.90 2.06
CA HIS A 13 26.73 7.51 1.64
C HIS A 13 26.60 6.41 0.58
N GLN A 14 26.92 6.72 -0.67
CA GLN A 14 26.88 5.76 -1.77
C GLN A 14 28.27 5.16 -1.98
N TYR A 15 28.39 3.83 -2.02
CA TYR A 15 29.64 3.14 -2.37
C TYR A 15 29.79 3.04 -3.89
N LYS A 16 30.84 3.63 -4.46
CA LYS A 16 31.15 3.61 -5.90
C LYS A 16 32.65 3.75 -6.12
N ASN A 17 33.23 3.01 -7.08
CA ASN A 17 34.67 3.05 -7.41
C ASN A 17 35.58 2.88 -6.18
N ASP A 18 35.29 1.85 -5.37
CA ASP A 18 36.04 1.50 -4.15
C ASP A 18 36.12 2.59 -3.07
N CYS A 19 35.19 3.54 -3.07
CA CYS A 19 35.05 4.55 -2.02
C CYS A 19 33.59 4.89 -1.71
N PHE A 20 33.35 5.45 -0.51
CA PHE A 20 32.06 6.03 -0.15
C PHE A 20 32.01 7.51 -0.54
N VAL A 21 30.94 7.92 -1.21
CA VAL A 21 30.68 9.30 -1.64
C VAL A 21 29.40 9.80 -0.95
N LYS A 22 29.46 10.98 -0.34
CA LYS A 22 28.26 11.66 0.17
C LYS A 22 27.44 12.18 -0.99
N THR A 23 26.16 11.83 -1.04
CA THR A 23 25.21 12.29 -2.05
C THR A 23 23.81 12.36 -1.44
N SER A 24 22.80 12.71 -2.23
CA SER A 24 21.39 12.66 -1.83
C SER A 24 20.60 11.73 -2.74
N ALA A 25 19.58 11.08 -2.17
CA ALA A 25 18.63 10.24 -2.90
C ALA A 25 17.19 10.58 -2.51
N ASP A 26 16.31 10.54 -3.50
CA ASP A 26 14.87 10.63 -3.29
C ASP A 26 14.36 9.23 -2.91
N VAL A 27 13.66 9.13 -1.77
CA VAL A 27 13.18 7.87 -1.19
C VAL A 27 11.68 7.95 -1.01
N ILE A 28 10.96 6.92 -1.45
CA ILE A 28 9.52 6.82 -1.25
C ILE A 28 9.22 6.41 0.19
N LYS A 29 8.21 7.03 0.78
CA LYS A 29 7.69 6.65 2.09
C LYS A 29 6.64 5.56 1.94
N GLU A 30 6.79 4.51 2.73
CA GLU A 30 5.78 3.48 2.87
C GLU A 30 5.04 3.60 4.21
N VAL A 31 3.75 3.32 4.16
CA VAL A 31 2.83 3.24 5.29
C VAL A 31 2.18 1.86 5.31
N PRO A 32 1.89 1.31 6.50
CA PRO A 32 1.15 0.07 6.60
C PRO A 32 -0.32 0.27 6.20
N LEU A 33 -0.84 -0.65 5.39
CA LEU A 33 -2.26 -0.77 5.07
C LEU A 33 -2.76 -2.13 5.55
N GLU A 34 -3.70 -2.13 6.49
CA GLU A 34 -4.36 -3.35 6.94
C GLU A 34 -5.56 -3.68 6.04
N ILE A 35 -5.68 -4.93 5.60
CA ILE A 35 -6.85 -5.40 4.85
C ILE A 35 -7.63 -6.36 5.73
N PHE A 36 -8.93 -6.06 5.89
CA PHE A 36 -9.90 -6.90 6.58
C PHE A 36 -10.85 -7.50 5.54
N LEU A 37 -11.06 -8.81 5.61
CA LEU A 37 -12.03 -9.54 4.80
C LEU A 37 -13.13 -10.07 5.72
N ASN A 38 -14.38 -9.66 5.50
CA ASN A 38 -15.55 -10.11 6.29
C ASN A 38 -15.33 -9.98 7.81
N GLY A 39 -14.72 -8.88 8.24
CA GLY A 39 -14.45 -8.57 9.65
C GLY A 39 -13.17 -9.18 10.23
N GLN A 40 -12.43 -9.99 9.45
CA GLN A 40 -11.17 -10.59 9.90
C GLN A 40 -9.97 -9.93 9.21
N LYS A 41 -8.95 -9.52 9.97
CA LYS A 41 -7.70 -9.04 9.39
C LYS A 41 -6.99 -10.18 8.70
N ILE A 42 -6.67 -10.00 7.42
CA ILE A 42 -5.99 -11.02 6.61
C ILE A 42 -4.53 -10.69 6.34
N ILE A 43 -4.18 -9.41 6.16
CA ILE A 43 -2.81 -8.99 5.86
C ILE A 43 -2.56 -7.52 6.23
N THR A 44 -1.29 -7.17 6.39
CA THR A 44 -0.79 -5.79 6.36
C THR A 44 0.20 -5.64 5.22
N ILE A 45 -0.02 -4.67 4.33
CA ILE A 45 0.84 -4.39 3.18
C ILE A 45 1.54 -3.04 3.40
N ALA A 46 2.87 -3.00 3.27
CA ALA A 46 3.59 -1.74 3.17
C ALA A 46 3.39 -1.13 1.77
N CYS A 47 2.91 0.10 1.69
CA CYS A 47 2.58 0.76 0.42
C CYS A 47 2.75 2.28 0.54
N ASN A 48 2.74 3.01 -0.57
CA ASN A 48 2.83 4.47 -0.55
C ASN A 48 1.57 5.19 0.00
N GLY A 49 0.54 4.45 0.38
CA GLY A 49 -0.73 4.97 0.88
C GLY A 49 -1.69 5.48 -0.19
N ASN A 50 -1.37 5.47 -1.48
CA ASN A 50 -2.33 5.87 -2.51
C ASN A 50 -3.17 4.67 -2.98
N HIS A 51 -4.36 4.93 -3.53
CA HIS A 51 -5.20 3.91 -4.17
C HIS A 51 -5.46 2.67 -3.29
N ARG A 52 -5.71 2.88 -2.00
CA ARG A 52 -5.81 1.81 -0.98
C ARG A 52 -6.92 0.81 -1.28
N GLU A 53 -8.06 1.31 -1.75
CA GLU A 53 -9.21 0.50 -2.19
C GLU A 53 -8.82 -0.41 -3.36
N ASP A 54 -8.20 0.16 -4.39
CA ASP A 54 -7.73 -0.58 -5.57
C ASP A 54 -6.68 -1.63 -5.18
N LEU A 55 -5.76 -1.28 -4.29
CA LEU A 55 -4.75 -2.22 -3.77
C LEU A 55 -5.40 -3.37 -3.00
N ALA A 56 -6.37 -3.10 -2.14
CA ALA A 56 -7.05 -4.14 -1.36
C ALA A 56 -7.84 -5.11 -2.25
N VAL A 57 -8.63 -4.58 -3.19
CA VAL A 57 -9.39 -5.39 -4.15
C VAL A 57 -8.46 -6.15 -5.09
N GLY A 58 -7.41 -5.49 -5.59
CA GLY A 58 -6.41 -6.09 -6.46
C GLY A 58 -5.66 -7.24 -5.80
N PHE A 59 -5.27 -7.07 -4.53
CA PHE A 59 -4.66 -8.13 -3.72
C PHE A 59 -5.61 -9.32 -3.52
N LEU A 60 -6.86 -9.07 -3.10
CA LEU A 60 -7.84 -10.15 -2.92
C LEU A 60 -8.14 -10.89 -4.24
N ARG A 61 -8.06 -10.18 -5.37
CA ARG A 61 -8.18 -10.79 -6.69
C ARG A 61 -6.95 -11.61 -7.05
N SER A 62 -5.73 -11.17 -6.73
CA SER A 62 -4.51 -11.96 -6.99
C SER A 62 -4.47 -13.24 -6.16
N GLU A 63 -5.01 -13.22 -4.94
CA GLU A 63 -5.16 -14.41 -4.08
C GLU A 63 -6.35 -15.31 -4.48
N GLY A 64 -7.13 -14.93 -5.48
CA GLY A 64 -8.27 -15.71 -5.99
C GLY A 64 -9.50 -15.74 -5.07
N ILE A 65 -9.56 -14.83 -4.08
CA ILE A 65 -10.68 -14.63 -3.17
C ILE A 65 -11.82 -13.89 -3.90
N ILE A 66 -11.48 -12.80 -4.60
CA ILE A 66 -12.39 -12.13 -5.53
C ILE A 66 -12.07 -12.67 -6.93
N ARG A 67 -13.04 -13.33 -7.58
CA ARG A 67 -12.92 -13.85 -8.95
C ARG A 67 -13.64 -12.95 -9.94
N GLU A 68 -14.78 -12.43 -9.53
CA GLU A 68 -15.63 -11.54 -10.33
C GLU A 68 -15.99 -10.29 -9.55
N ALA A 69 -16.29 -9.20 -10.25
CA ALA A 69 -16.72 -7.96 -9.62
C ALA A 69 -17.99 -8.13 -8.76
N THR A 70 -18.83 -9.14 -9.07
CA THR A 70 -20.03 -9.49 -8.31
C THR A 70 -19.75 -10.18 -6.97
N ASP A 71 -18.50 -10.56 -6.70
CA ASP A 71 -18.10 -11.10 -5.39
C ASP A 71 -17.97 -9.99 -4.34
N LEU A 72 -17.66 -8.76 -4.77
CA LEU A 72 -17.48 -7.60 -3.91
C LEU A 72 -18.85 -7.00 -3.52
N GLN A 73 -19.19 -7.08 -2.23
CA GLN A 73 -20.45 -6.56 -1.71
C GLN A 73 -20.31 -5.15 -1.15
N ARG A 74 -19.22 -4.87 -0.43
CA ARG A 74 -18.98 -3.59 0.22
C ARG A 74 -17.48 -3.35 0.41
N LEU A 75 -17.08 -2.09 0.28
CA LEU A 75 -15.71 -1.63 0.48
C LEU A 75 -15.75 -0.37 1.33
N GLU A 76 -14.92 -0.31 2.36
CA GLU A 76 -14.80 0.84 3.25
C GLU A 76 -13.36 1.10 3.63
N VAL A 77 -12.99 2.38 3.72
CA VAL A 77 -11.70 2.81 4.23
C VAL A 77 -11.90 3.40 5.62
N SER A 78 -11.02 3.07 6.57
CA SER A 78 -11.05 3.70 7.90
C SER A 78 -10.88 5.22 7.80
N HIS A 79 -11.35 5.93 8.82
CA HIS A 79 -11.19 7.39 8.88
C HIS A 79 -9.71 7.80 8.84
N GLU A 80 -8.83 7.00 9.45
CA GLU A 80 -7.38 7.17 9.46
C GLU A 80 -6.70 6.74 8.15
N GLN A 81 -7.45 6.14 7.22
CA GLN A 81 -6.95 5.57 5.96
C GLN A 81 -5.82 4.54 6.13
N SER A 82 -5.71 3.92 7.31
CA SER A 82 -4.73 2.86 7.57
C SER A 82 -5.28 1.46 7.33
N SER A 83 -6.59 1.33 7.11
CA SER A 83 -7.27 0.05 6.98
C SER A 83 -8.33 0.09 5.88
N VAL A 84 -8.47 -1.01 5.15
CA VAL A 84 -9.55 -1.25 4.18
C VAL A 84 -10.34 -2.47 4.62
N TYR A 85 -11.66 -2.31 4.71
CA TYR A 85 -12.60 -3.37 5.02
C TYR A 85 -13.30 -3.79 3.74
N VAL A 86 -13.14 -5.06 3.39
CA VAL A 86 -13.73 -5.68 2.21
C VAL A 86 -14.73 -6.72 2.65
N TYR A 87 -15.94 -6.65 2.11
CA TYR A 87 -16.98 -7.64 2.31
C TYR A 87 -17.28 -8.34 1.00
N THR A 88 -17.26 -9.66 1.02
CA THR A 88 -17.56 -10.51 -0.13
C THR A 88 -18.70 -11.46 0.18
N LYS A 89 -19.37 -11.94 -0.87
CA LYS A 89 -20.41 -12.98 -0.76
C LYS A 89 -19.87 -14.32 -0.29
#